data_AF-A0A6P9EJC4-F1
#
_entry.id   AF-A0A6P9EJC4-F1
#
_cell.length_a   1.000
_cell.length_b   1.000
_cell.length_c   1.000
_cell.angle_alpha   90.00
_cell.angle_beta   90.00
_cell.angle_gamma   90.00
#
_symmetry.space_group_name_H-M   'P 1'
#
loop_
_entity.id
_entity.type
_entity.pdbx_description
1 polymer ?
#
loop_
_entity_poly.entity_id
_entity_poly.type
_entity_poly.pdbx_seq_one_letter_code
_entity_poly.pdbx_strand_id
1 'polypeptide(L)'
;MRYTRVGPNRVPTNNVFRRRYSEKASWNSSYQEKKASSNSIGIFKISNITGKRRELVPSKPAAGNSDMESDSSDSDKDDEDVELGGSGSPSLQLRKVAHICASWADNGHVQVWDFSSHLNALAEISETQGAQGASSDFNQAPLVKFKHKDEGYAIDWNPIVPGRLVSGKCNNCIYLWEPTSDATWNVDTQPFIGHAASVEDLQWSPTEPHVFASCSVDGTIAIWDVRLGKSAAASFKAHNADVNVISWNRLASCMLASGSDDGTFSIRDLRLLKT
;
A
#
# COMPACT_ATOMS: atom_id res chain seq x y z
N MET A 1 -0.71 -1.11 0.64
CA MET A 1 -1.62 -0.33 -0.21
C MET A 1 -0.76 0.70 -0.90
N ARG A 2 -0.37 0.40 -2.14
CA ARG A 2 0.46 1.20 -3.03
C ARG A 2 0.01 0.85 -4.44
N TYR A 3 -0.06 1.84 -5.33
CA TYR A 3 -0.53 1.67 -6.70
C TYR A 3 0.57 2.06 -7.68
N THR A 4 0.64 1.26 -8.74
CA THR A 4 1.39 1.41 -9.97
C THR A 4 0.89 2.60 -10.79
N ARG A 5 1.84 3.30 -11.44
CA ARG A 5 1.57 4.34 -12.44
C ARG A 5 1.06 3.66 -13.71
N VAL A 6 -0.12 4.00 -14.18
CA VAL A 6 -0.67 3.47 -15.45
C VAL A 6 -0.49 4.50 -16.56
N GLY A 7 0.38 4.18 -17.54
CA GLY A 7 0.32 4.65 -18.92
C GLY A 7 0.58 6.13 -19.25
N PRO A 8 0.79 6.46 -20.55
CA PRO A 8 1.58 7.61 -21.00
C PRO A 8 0.84 8.97 -21.00
N ASN A 9 -0.39 9.04 -20.50
CA ASN A 9 -1.18 10.28 -20.48
C ASN A 9 -1.54 10.73 -19.06
N ARG A 10 -0.66 11.59 -18.51
CA ARG A 10 -0.91 12.69 -17.54
C ARG A 10 -1.92 12.43 -16.39
N VAL A 11 -1.43 12.03 -15.21
CA VAL A 11 -1.88 12.54 -13.89
C VAL A 11 -0.73 12.38 -12.87
N PRO A 12 -0.48 13.32 -11.94
CA PRO A 12 0.42 13.08 -10.80
C PRO A 12 0.00 11.85 -10.00
N THR A 13 0.95 10.95 -9.71
CA THR A 13 0.72 9.73 -8.94
C THR A 13 0.50 10.06 -7.46
N ASN A 14 -0.75 9.97 -7.00
CA ASN A 14 -1.09 10.07 -5.58
C ASN A 14 -0.81 8.73 -4.89
N ASN A 15 0.24 8.68 -4.07
CA ASN A 15 0.52 7.55 -3.20
C ASN A 15 -0.37 7.65 -1.94
N VAL A 16 -1.33 6.72 -1.79
CA VAL A 16 -2.25 6.72 -0.64
C VAL A 16 -1.86 5.64 0.37
N PHE A 17 -1.33 6.06 1.51
CA PHE A 17 -1.32 5.24 2.72
C PHE A 17 -2.70 5.38 3.40
N ARG A 18 -3.52 4.33 3.35
CA ARG A 18 -4.78 4.29 4.12
C ARG A 18 -4.62 3.34 5.31
N ARG A 19 -4.27 3.88 6.48
CA ARG A 19 -4.57 3.22 7.76
C ARG A 19 -5.69 4.02 8.42
N ARG A 20 -6.85 3.37 8.62
CA ARG A 20 -7.99 3.97 9.33
C ARG A 20 -7.61 4.16 10.80
N TYR A 21 -7.53 5.40 11.26
CA TYR A 21 -7.83 5.77 12.65
C TYR A 21 -8.88 6.87 12.64
N SER A 22 -9.66 6.93 13.70
CA SER A 22 -10.92 7.66 13.77
C SER A 22 -10.80 9.17 13.64
N GLU A 23 -9.61 9.81 13.70
CA GLU A 23 -9.55 11.29 13.64
C GLU A 23 -8.31 11.90 12.96
N LYS A 24 -7.26 11.12 12.64
CA LYS A 24 -6.02 11.60 11.99
C LYS A 24 -5.47 10.58 10.99
N ALA A 25 -4.97 11.04 9.84
CA ALA A 25 -4.31 10.21 8.82
C ALA A 25 -3.10 10.93 8.23
N SER A 26 -2.03 10.18 7.91
CA SER A 26 -0.86 10.69 7.17
C SER A 26 -0.59 9.87 5.92
N TRP A 27 -0.13 10.54 4.86
CA TRP A 27 0.31 9.89 3.63
C TRP A 27 1.46 10.66 2.99
N ASN A 28 2.21 9.94 2.15
CA ASN A 28 3.31 10.48 1.36
C ASN A 28 2.84 10.57 -0.09
N SER A 29 3.07 11.68 -0.78
CA SER A 29 2.91 11.75 -2.24
C SER A 29 4.22 12.16 -2.89
N SER A 30 4.44 11.73 -4.12
CA SER A 30 5.58 12.16 -4.93
C SER A 30 5.05 12.94 -6.12
N TYR A 31 5.66 14.09 -6.39
CA TYR A 31 5.31 14.93 -7.52
C TYR A 31 6.35 14.75 -8.64
N GLN A 32 5.87 14.54 -9.86
CA GLN A 32 6.73 14.39 -11.04
C GLN A 32 6.49 15.54 -12.01
N GLU A 33 7.56 16.29 -12.25
CA GLU A 33 7.66 17.39 -13.19
C GLU A 33 8.59 17.05 -14.34
N LYS A 34 8.39 17.74 -15.48
CA LYS A 34 9.29 17.60 -16.64
C LYS A 34 10.71 18.05 -16.33
N LYS A 35 10.87 18.96 -15.36
CA LYS A 35 12.16 19.44 -14.90
C LYS A 35 12.56 18.65 -13.65
N ALA A 36 13.68 17.93 -13.72
CA ALA A 36 14.15 17.10 -12.61
C ALA A 36 14.33 17.85 -11.28
N SER A 37 14.66 19.15 -11.33
CA SER A 37 14.81 20.00 -10.14
C SER A 37 13.49 20.35 -9.43
N SER A 38 12.35 19.94 -9.99
CA SER A 38 11.02 20.26 -9.49
C SER A 38 10.28 19.02 -8.95
N ASN A 39 10.96 17.87 -8.88
CA ASN A 39 10.43 16.66 -8.27
C ASN A 39 10.60 16.76 -6.74
N SER A 40 9.52 16.48 -6.01
CA SER A 40 9.52 16.50 -4.54
C SER A 40 8.71 15.33 -3.98
N ILE A 41 9.04 14.93 -2.74
CA ILE A 41 8.23 14.00 -1.95
C ILE A 41 7.62 14.81 -0.81
N GLY A 42 6.29 14.87 -0.77
CA GLY A 42 5.54 15.56 0.26
C GLY A 42 4.99 14.59 1.30
N ILE A 43 4.98 15.02 2.56
CA ILE A 43 4.32 14.32 3.67
C ILE A 43 3.16 15.20 4.12
N PHE A 44 1.98 14.61 4.19
CA PHE A 44 0.76 15.32 4.52
C PHE A 44 0.13 14.71 5.76
N LYS A 45 -0.43 15.59 6.61
CA LYS A 45 -1.24 15.22 7.77
C LYS A 45 -2.65 15.75 7.54
N ILE A 46 -3.65 14.87 7.63
CA ILE A 46 -5.05 15.27 7.83
C ILE A 46 -5.39 15.09 9.31
N SER A 47 -6.00 16.11 9.86
CA SER A 47 -6.68 16.11 11.15
C SER A 47 -8.19 16.36 10.96
N ASN A 48 -8.98 16.06 11.99
CA ASN A 48 -10.42 16.31 12.04
C ASN A 48 -11.22 15.52 11.00
N ILE A 49 -10.87 14.26 10.77
CA ILE A 49 -11.66 13.37 9.91
C ILE A 49 -12.88 12.89 10.70
N THR A 50 -14.04 13.48 10.48
CA THR A 50 -15.30 12.95 10.99
C THR A 50 -15.83 11.88 10.03
N GLY A 51 -15.83 10.62 10.46
CA GLY A 51 -16.43 9.55 9.70
C GLY A 51 -17.96 9.56 9.84
N LYS A 52 -18.72 9.60 8.74
CA LYS A 52 -20.10 9.11 8.78
C LYS A 52 -20.04 7.60 9.02
N ARG A 53 -20.39 7.17 10.23
CA ARG A 53 -20.58 5.74 10.55
C ARG A 53 -21.63 5.23 9.56
N ARG A 54 -21.31 4.21 8.78
CA ARG A 54 -22.30 3.53 7.94
C ARG A 54 -23.29 2.88 8.89
N GLU A 55 -24.50 3.42 8.98
CA GLU A 55 -25.60 2.74 9.63
C GLU A 55 -25.86 1.44 8.86
N LEU A 56 -25.85 0.33 9.59
CA LEU A 56 -26.22 -0.96 9.03
C LEU A 56 -27.70 -0.86 8.66
N VAL A 57 -28.03 -1.17 7.41
CA VAL A 57 -29.43 -1.24 6.95
C VAL A 57 -30.19 -2.16 7.91
N PRO A 58 -31.29 -1.73 8.56
CA PRO A 58 -32.05 -2.59 9.44
C PRO A 58 -32.54 -3.81 8.66
N SER A 59 -32.18 -5.01 9.11
CA SER A 59 -32.74 -6.24 8.57
C SER A 59 -34.23 -6.28 8.92
N LYS A 60 -35.11 -6.05 7.94
CA LYS A 60 -36.52 -6.41 8.10
C LYS A 60 -36.60 -7.92 8.37
N PRO A 61 -37.22 -8.38 9.47
CA PRO A 61 -37.56 -9.78 9.59
C PRO A 61 -38.69 -10.09 8.60
N ALA A 62 -38.48 -11.09 7.75
CA ALA A 62 -39.53 -11.66 6.94
C ALA A 62 -40.24 -12.75 7.75
N ALA A 63 -41.53 -12.55 8.05
CA ALA A 63 -42.61 -13.53 7.83
C ALA A 63 -43.91 -13.12 8.57
N GLY A 64 -45.05 -13.25 7.87
CA GLY A 64 -46.34 -13.61 8.47
C GLY A 64 -47.46 -12.57 8.36
N ASN A 65 -48.44 -12.86 7.49
CA ASN A 65 -49.73 -12.16 7.33
C ASN A 65 -50.53 -12.01 8.63
N SER A 66 -51.23 -10.88 8.78
CA SER A 66 -52.69 -10.86 9.04
C SER A 66 -53.25 -9.44 8.94
N ASP A 67 -54.41 -9.35 8.29
CA ASP A 67 -55.28 -8.17 8.22
C ASP A 67 -55.64 -7.60 9.61
N MET A 68 -55.90 -6.29 9.65
CA MET A 68 -56.98 -5.59 10.36
C MET A 68 -56.56 -4.25 10.95
N GLU A 69 -57.34 -3.24 10.56
CA GLU A 69 -57.53 -1.93 11.15
C GLU A 69 -57.68 -1.98 12.69
N SER A 70 -57.13 -0.99 13.41
CA SER A 70 -57.73 -0.38 14.62
C SER A 70 -56.76 0.57 15.30
N ASP A 71 -57.31 1.74 15.66
CA ASP A 71 -56.79 2.78 16.54
C ASP A 71 -56.32 2.32 17.94
N SER A 72 -55.56 3.24 18.54
CA SER A 72 -55.54 3.61 19.97
C SER A 72 -54.49 2.97 20.89
N SER A 73 -53.84 3.87 21.65
CA SER A 73 -53.53 3.79 23.09
C SER A 73 -52.05 3.92 23.44
N ASP A 74 -51.77 5.02 24.14
CA ASP A 74 -50.61 5.27 25.01
C ASP A 74 -50.15 4.05 25.81
N SER A 75 -48.83 3.94 25.99
CA SER A 75 -48.25 3.76 27.33
C SER A 75 -46.75 4.05 27.31
N ASP A 76 -46.38 5.06 28.10
CA ASP A 76 -45.03 5.43 28.47
C ASP A 76 -44.26 4.25 29.06
N LYS A 77 -43.01 4.07 28.60
CA LYS A 77 -41.97 3.39 29.39
C LYS A 77 -40.67 4.16 29.26
N ASP A 78 -40.33 4.77 30.39
CA ASP A 78 -39.05 5.36 30.75
C ASP A 78 -37.91 4.36 30.51
N ASP A 79 -36.89 4.77 29.77
CA ASP A 79 -35.55 4.19 29.88
C ASP A 79 -34.58 5.33 30.17
N GLU A 80 -34.08 5.30 31.40
CA GLU A 80 -33.23 6.31 32.02
C GLU A 80 -31.89 6.48 31.31
N ASP A 81 -31.50 7.74 31.14
CA ASP A 81 -30.18 8.18 30.74
C ASP A 81 -29.12 7.71 31.75
N VAL A 82 -28.40 6.64 31.41
CA VAL A 82 -27.17 6.28 32.13
C VAL A 82 -26.04 7.18 31.62
N GLU A 83 -25.86 8.32 32.29
CA GLU A 83 -24.61 9.08 32.24
C GLU A 83 -23.44 8.21 32.75
N LEU A 84 -22.71 7.58 31.82
CA LEU A 84 -21.36 7.13 32.12
C LEU A 84 -20.38 8.27 31.89
N GLY A 85 -20.25 9.09 32.93
CA GLY A 85 -19.08 9.91 33.20
C GLY A 85 -17.83 9.03 33.29
N GLY A 86 -17.14 8.90 32.16
CA GLY A 86 -15.80 8.35 32.07
C GLY A 86 -14.92 9.34 31.34
N SER A 87 -14.26 10.23 32.08
CA SER A 87 -13.10 11.00 31.63
C SER A 87 -11.95 10.04 31.30
N GLY A 88 -12.08 9.32 30.20
CA GLY A 88 -11.01 8.61 29.55
C GLY A 88 -10.36 9.59 28.59
N SER A 89 -9.38 10.35 29.08
CA SER A 89 -8.41 11.00 28.19
C SER A 89 -8.02 9.99 27.10
N PRO A 90 -8.12 10.32 25.81
CA PRO A 90 -7.82 9.35 24.76
C PRO A 90 -6.36 8.96 24.92
N SER A 91 -6.13 7.72 25.35
CA SER A 91 -4.79 7.17 25.42
C SER A 91 -4.27 7.10 23.99
N LEU A 92 -3.53 8.14 23.59
CA LEU A 92 -2.71 8.18 22.38
C LEU A 92 -1.66 7.07 22.51
N GLN A 93 -2.03 5.85 22.15
CA GLN A 93 -1.05 4.84 21.81
C GLN A 93 -0.31 5.39 20.58
N LEU A 94 0.89 5.92 20.80
CA LEU A 94 1.85 6.30 19.77
C LEU A 94 2.20 5.06 18.94
N ARG A 95 1.37 4.74 17.95
CA ARG A 95 1.64 3.64 17.02
C ARG A 95 2.70 4.15 16.04
N LYS A 96 3.89 3.55 16.12
CA LYS A 96 5.10 3.85 15.32
C LYS A 96 4.71 4.15 13.86
N VAL A 97 4.74 5.44 13.49
CA VAL A 97 4.55 5.85 12.10
C VAL A 97 5.76 5.35 11.31
N ALA A 98 5.53 4.71 10.16
CA ALA A 98 6.63 4.29 9.30
C ALA A 98 7.34 5.55 8.77
N HIS A 99 8.57 5.76 9.19
CA HIS A 99 9.40 6.90 8.81
C HIS A 99 10.27 6.59 7.58
N ILE A 100 10.55 5.30 7.33
CA ILE A 100 11.28 4.89 6.13
C ILE A 100 10.33 4.78 4.94
N CYS A 101 10.71 5.38 3.82
CA CYS A 101 9.99 5.31 2.55
C CYS A 101 10.94 4.95 1.42
N ALA A 102 10.44 4.28 0.38
CA ALA A 102 11.19 4.11 -0.87
C ALA A 102 10.44 4.79 -2.01
N SER A 103 11.19 5.34 -2.96
CA SER A 103 10.69 5.91 -4.20
C SER A 103 11.38 5.28 -5.40
N TRP A 104 10.66 5.21 -6.51
CA TRP A 104 11.19 4.81 -7.81
C TRP A 104 11.19 6.02 -8.75
N ALA A 105 12.30 6.26 -9.45
CA ALA A 105 12.45 7.36 -10.40
C ALA A 105 12.58 6.86 -11.86
N ASP A 106 12.11 7.67 -12.81
CA ASP A 106 12.20 7.45 -14.26
C ASP A 106 13.64 7.33 -14.76
N ASN A 107 14.59 7.98 -14.09
CA ASN A 107 16.01 7.79 -14.36
C ASN A 107 16.56 6.45 -13.83
N GLY A 108 15.70 5.48 -13.50
CA GLY A 108 16.02 4.13 -13.03
C GLY A 108 16.64 4.06 -11.63
N HIS A 109 16.53 5.11 -10.82
CA HIS A 109 16.98 5.05 -9.44
C HIS A 109 15.87 4.62 -8.51
N VAL A 110 16.20 3.71 -7.60
CA VAL A 110 15.41 3.44 -6.39
C VAL A 110 16.14 4.06 -5.22
N GLN A 111 15.39 4.83 -4.44
CA GLN A 111 15.93 5.60 -3.32
C GLN A 111 15.15 5.30 -2.07
N VAL A 112 15.85 5.20 -0.94
CA VAL A 112 15.26 5.04 0.39
C VAL A 112 15.49 6.31 1.18
N TRP A 113 14.47 6.77 1.89
CA TRP A 113 14.41 8.05 2.59
C TRP A 113 14.04 7.84 4.06
N ASP A 114 14.62 8.63 4.94
CA ASP A 114 14.22 8.72 6.34
C ASP A 114 13.43 10.00 6.61
N PHE A 115 12.14 9.87 6.82
CA PHE A 115 11.27 10.99 7.11
C PHE A 115 11.03 11.23 8.60
N SER A 116 11.83 10.65 9.50
CA SER A 116 11.66 10.80 10.95
C SER A 116 11.61 12.27 11.39
N SER A 117 12.57 13.09 10.93
CA SER A 117 12.64 14.51 11.23
C SER A 117 11.42 15.29 10.72
N HIS A 118 10.93 14.93 9.53
CA HIS A 118 9.79 15.58 8.88
C HIS A 118 8.49 15.23 9.61
N LEU A 119 8.34 13.97 10.03
CA LEU A 119 7.21 13.50 10.80
C LEU A 119 7.16 14.14 12.19
N ASN A 120 8.32 14.31 12.84
CA ASN A 120 8.41 15.01 14.12
C ASN A 120 8.03 16.49 13.97
N ALA A 121 8.55 17.19 12.97
CA ALA A 121 8.17 18.58 12.68
C ALA A 121 6.65 18.72 12.42
N LEU A 122 6.05 17.78 11.67
CA LEU A 122 4.62 17.76 11.38
C LEU A 122 3.75 17.41 12.61
N ALA A 123 4.32 16.72 13.60
CA ALA A 123 3.68 16.47 14.89
C ALA A 123 3.66 17.76 15.73
N GLU A 124 4.80 18.45 15.85
CA GLU A 124 4.97 19.66 16.65
C GLU A 124 4.11 20.86 16.17
N ILE A 125 4.00 21.05 14.84
CA ILE A 125 3.15 22.12 14.24
C ILE A 125 1.68 22.00 14.67
N SER A 126 1.22 20.78 14.96
CA SER A 126 -0.17 20.52 15.33
C SER A 126 -0.51 20.84 16.77
N GLU A 127 0.47 21.07 17.63
CA GLU A 127 0.27 21.29 19.07
C GLU A 127 0.34 22.77 19.43
N THR A 128 1.01 23.59 18.62
CA THR A 128 1.36 24.96 19.01
C THR A 128 0.57 26.06 18.32
N GLN A 129 0.14 25.94 17.06
CA GLN A 129 -0.64 27.01 16.41
C GLN A 129 -1.60 26.46 15.36
N GLY A 130 -2.88 26.81 15.46
CA GLY A 130 -3.81 26.68 14.35
C GLY A 130 -3.49 27.72 13.28
N ALA A 131 -2.54 27.45 12.38
CA ALA A 131 -2.30 28.30 11.23
C ALA A 131 -1.59 27.56 10.08
N GLN A 132 -2.22 27.69 8.90
CA GLN A 132 -1.68 27.69 7.54
C GLN A 132 -0.43 26.86 7.25
N GLY A 133 -0.62 25.82 6.43
CA GLY A 133 0.44 24.94 5.93
C GLY A 133 1.55 25.69 5.21
N ALA A 134 2.63 25.97 5.94
CA ALA A 134 3.90 26.32 5.35
C ALA A 134 4.54 25.03 4.81
N SER A 135 4.80 24.98 3.50
CA SER A 135 5.67 23.95 2.92
C SER A 135 7.10 24.26 3.33
N SER A 136 7.63 23.54 4.32
CA SER A 136 9.06 23.56 4.60
C SER A 136 9.77 22.70 3.55
N ASP A 137 10.49 23.36 2.64
CA ASP A 137 11.36 22.68 1.68
C ASP A 137 12.58 22.12 2.42
N PHE A 138 12.58 20.80 2.64
CA PHE A 138 13.72 20.11 3.20
C PHE A 138 14.58 19.53 2.07
N ASN A 139 15.81 19.99 1.96
CA ASN A 139 16.78 19.40 1.04
C ASN A 139 17.48 18.22 1.71
N GLN A 140 16.81 17.07 1.75
CA GLN A 140 17.34 15.83 2.34
C GLN A 140 17.91 14.92 1.26
N ALA A 141 19.10 14.36 1.51
CA ALA A 141 19.66 13.29 0.70
C ALA A 141 19.03 11.92 1.06
N PRO A 142 18.83 11.02 0.08
CA PRO A 142 18.36 9.67 0.36
C PRO A 142 19.39 8.91 1.21
N LEU A 143 18.92 8.01 2.08
CA LEU A 143 19.77 7.10 2.85
C LEU A 143 20.59 6.19 1.94
N VAL A 144 19.92 5.61 0.94
CA VAL A 144 20.53 4.71 -0.05
C VAL A 144 19.93 5.01 -1.41
N LYS A 145 20.76 4.90 -2.44
CA LYS A 145 20.40 5.06 -3.85
C LYS A 145 21.00 3.93 -4.65
N PHE A 146 20.17 3.21 -5.39
CA PHE A 146 20.60 2.15 -6.30
C PHE A 146 20.11 2.45 -7.71
N LYS A 147 20.95 2.17 -8.70
CA LYS A 147 20.68 2.44 -10.10
C LYS A 147 20.38 1.13 -10.83
N HIS A 148 19.13 0.98 -11.25
CA HIS A 148 18.71 -0.04 -12.20
C HIS A 148 19.18 0.32 -13.61
N LYS A 149 19.33 -0.71 -14.47
CA LYS A 149 19.68 -0.55 -15.89
C LYS A 149 18.62 0.24 -16.66
N ASP A 150 17.37 0.15 -16.24
CA ASP A 150 16.22 0.81 -16.85
C ASP A 150 15.30 1.39 -15.79
N GLU A 151 14.31 2.17 -16.21
CA GLU A 151 13.20 2.58 -15.35
C GLU A 151 12.32 1.39 -14.93
N GLY A 152 11.31 1.66 -14.12
CA GLY A 152 10.46 0.63 -13.53
C GLY A 152 9.30 1.23 -12.75
N TYR A 153 8.39 0.35 -12.36
CA TYR A 153 7.16 0.71 -11.64
C TYR A 153 6.98 -0.10 -10.36
N ALA A 154 7.53 -1.31 -10.31
CA ALA A 154 7.26 -2.27 -9.26
C ALA A 154 8.20 -2.08 -8.05
N ILE A 155 7.62 -1.86 -6.87
CA ILE A 155 8.36 -1.78 -5.61
C ILE A 155 7.50 -2.21 -4.42
N ASP A 156 8.00 -3.10 -3.58
CA ASP A 156 7.25 -3.51 -2.39
C ASP A 156 8.13 -3.86 -1.19
N TRP A 157 7.66 -3.45 -0.01
CA TRP A 157 8.30 -3.74 1.27
C TRP A 157 7.76 -5.02 1.85
N ASN A 158 8.65 -5.87 2.33
CA ASN A 158 8.26 -7.09 3.02
C ASN A 158 7.49 -6.73 4.31
N PRO A 159 6.26 -7.25 4.49
CA PRO A 159 5.45 -6.93 5.66
C PRO A 159 5.87 -7.70 6.92
N ILE A 160 6.71 -8.73 6.79
CA ILE A 160 7.13 -9.63 7.87
C ILE A 160 8.57 -9.33 8.30
N VAL A 161 9.48 -9.13 7.35
CA VAL A 161 10.90 -8.82 7.60
C VAL A 161 11.09 -7.30 7.48
N PRO A 162 11.27 -6.57 8.60
CA PRO A 162 11.40 -5.12 8.57
C PRO A 162 12.59 -4.70 7.70
N GLY A 163 12.38 -3.72 6.83
CA GLY A 163 13.45 -3.18 5.99
C GLY A 163 13.77 -4.01 4.75
N ARG A 164 13.23 -5.22 4.57
CA ARG A 164 13.42 -5.95 3.31
C ARG A 164 12.51 -5.37 2.22
N LEU A 165 13.05 -5.20 1.01
CA LEU A 165 12.37 -4.58 -0.13
C LEU A 165 12.69 -5.34 -1.42
N VAL A 166 11.76 -5.34 -2.37
CA VAL A 166 12.02 -5.75 -3.77
C VAL A 166 11.69 -4.63 -4.72
N SER A 167 12.43 -4.57 -5.82
CA SER A 167 12.30 -3.51 -6.81
C SER A 167 12.45 -4.09 -8.23
N GLY A 168 11.47 -3.87 -9.11
CA GLY A 168 11.36 -4.45 -10.45
C GLY A 168 11.39 -3.41 -11.57
N LYS A 169 12.09 -3.71 -12.67
CA LYS A 169 12.33 -2.76 -13.78
C LYS A 169 11.66 -3.18 -15.09
N CYS A 170 11.56 -2.24 -16.04
CA CYS A 170 10.91 -2.43 -17.35
C CYS A 170 11.58 -3.45 -18.25
N ASN A 171 12.86 -3.72 -17.99
CA ASN A 171 13.62 -4.67 -18.79
C ASN A 171 13.46 -6.14 -18.33
N ASN A 172 12.61 -6.52 -17.34
CA ASN A 172 12.41 -7.87 -16.71
C ASN A 172 13.15 -8.31 -15.40
N CYS A 173 13.86 -7.44 -14.68
CA CYS A 173 14.74 -7.82 -13.56
C CYS A 173 14.11 -7.34 -12.28
N ILE A 174 14.25 -8.14 -11.24
CA ILE A 174 13.83 -7.81 -9.89
C ILE A 174 15.06 -7.86 -8.99
N TYR A 175 15.24 -6.85 -8.14
CA TYR A 175 16.36 -6.73 -7.22
C TYR A 175 15.87 -6.82 -5.80
N LEU A 176 16.60 -7.56 -4.97
CA LEU A 176 16.32 -7.72 -3.54
C LEU A 176 17.22 -6.79 -2.74
N TRP A 177 16.60 -6.12 -1.78
CA TRP A 177 17.23 -5.20 -0.84
C TRP A 177 17.10 -5.81 0.54
N GLU A 178 18.25 -6.14 1.13
CA GLU A 178 18.33 -6.64 2.50
C GLU A 178 18.80 -5.51 3.43
N PRO A 179 18.11 -5.28 4.56
CA PRO A 179 18.57 -4.31 5.54
C PRO A 179 19.86 -4.79 6.20
N THR A 180 20.74 -3.85 6.54
CA THR A 180 22.00 -4.12 7.26
C THR A 180 21.89 -3.64 8.71
N SER A 181 22.88 -3.98 9.55
CA SER A 181 22.98 -3.48 10.93
C SER A 181 23.09 -1.95 11.01
N ASP A 182 23.64 -1.33 9.97
CA ASP A 182 24.04 0.07 9.98
C ASP A 182 22.91 1.00 9.51
N ALA A 183 21.66 0.54 9.60
CA ALA A 183 20.46 1.22 9.09
C ALA A 183 20.56 1.58 7.59
N THR A 184 21.26 0.75 6.82
CA THR A 184 21.38 0.85 5.36
C THR A 184 20.83 -0.41 4.68
N TRP A 185 21.03 -0.53 3.36
CA TRP A 185 20.56 -1.65 2.55
C TRP A 185 21.70 -2.19 1.71
N ASN A 186 21.85 -3.52 1.71
CA ASN A 186 22.62 -4.24 0.71
C ASN A 186 21.66 -4.61 -0.44
N VAL A 187 22.01 -4.22 -1.66
CA VAL A 187 21.24 -4.57 -2.86
C VAL A 187 21.96 -5.67 -3.60
N ASP A 188 21.29 -6.80 -3.79
CA ASP A 188 21.88 -7.91 -4.54
C ASP A 188 22.12 -7.50 -5.99
N THR A 189 23.38 -7.55 -6.43
CA THR A 189 23.76 -7.18 -7.80
C THR A 189 23.25 -8.18 -8.85
N GLN A 190 22.94 -9.41 -8.44
CA GLN A 190 22.35 -10.43 -9.28
C GLN A 190 20.82 -10.38 -9.18
N PRO A 191 20.14 -9.92 -10.24
CA PRO A 191 18.69 -9.83 -10.23
C PRO A 191 18.03 -11.22 -10.32
N PHE A 192 16.80 -11.30 -9.85
CA PHE A 192 15.90 -12.38 -10.23
C PHE A 192 15.46 -12.20 -11.69
N ILE A 193 15.49 -13.30 -12.45
CA ILE A 193 15.14 -13.37 -13.87
C ILE A 193 14.11 -14.48 -14.06
N GLY A 194 13.05 -14.18 -14.82
CA GLY A 194 11.98 -15.15 -15.12
C GLY A 194 10.89 -14.60 -16.02
N HIS A 195 10.61 -13.29 -15.96
CA HIS A 195 9.72 -12.62 -16.91
C HIS A 195 10.40 -12.39 -18.26
N ALA A 196 9.60 -12.39 -19.33
CA ALA A 196 10.05 -12.08 -20.69
C ALA A 196 9.94 -10.60 -21.03
N ALA A 197 9.21 -9.81 -20.22
CA ALA A 197 8.96 -8.40 -20.44
C ALA A 197 8.97 -7.59 -19.11
N SER A 198 8.49 -6.34 -19.16
CA SER A 198 8.45 -5.41 -18.02
C SER A 198 7.77 -6.02 -16.79
N VAL A 199 8.34 -5.76 -15.61
CA VAL A 199 7.74 -6.11 -14.33
C VAL A 199 6.89 -4.95 -13.86
N GLU A 200 5.58 -5.15 -13.85
CA GLU A 200 4.62 -4.08 -13.58
C GLU A 200 4.33 -3.95 -12.08
N ASP A 201 4.16 -5.07 -11.38
CA ASP A 201 3.88 -5.07 -9.95
C ASP A 201 4.64 -6.17 -9.21
N LEU A 202 4.91 -5.93 -7.92
CA LEU A 202 5.59 -6.83 -7.00
C LEU A 202 4.83 -6.83 -5.68
N GLN A 203 4.59 -8.01 -5.11
CA GLN A 203 4.05 -8.11 -3.77
C GLN A 203 4.66 -9.24 -2.96
N TRP A 204 5.24 -8.88 -1.83
CA TRP A 204 5.61 -9.84 -0.80
C TRP A 204 4.38 -10.56 -0.27
N SER A 205 4.57 -11.84 0.02
CA SER A 205 3.54 -12.63 0.68
C SER A 205 3.22 -12.03 2.04
N PRO A 206 1.93 -11.93 2.41
CA PRO A 206 1.53 -11.44 3.73
C PRO A 206 1.80 -12.44 4.85
N THR A 207 2.11 -13.70 4.52
CA THR A 207 2.33 -14.79 5.50
C THR A 207 3.71 -15.44 5.40
N GLU A 208 4.35 -15.40 4.24
CA GLU A 208 5.64 -16.06 4.00
C GLU A 208 6.79 -15.05 3.84
N PRO A 209 7.77 -14.98 4.76
CA PRO A 209 8.80 -13.92 4.77
C PRO A 209 9.81 -13.99 3.61
N HIS A 210 9.86 -15.10 2.89
CA HIS A 210 10.80 -15.35 1.80
C HIS A 210 10.14 -15.41 0.42
N VAL A 211 8.80 -15.30 0.37
CA VAL A 211 8.04 -15.46 -0.87
C VAL A 211 7.49 -14.12 -1.31
N PHE A 212 7.62 -13.83 -2.59
CA PHE A 212 6.93 -12.71 -3.23
C PHE A 212 6.37 -13.14 -4.58
N ALA A 213 5.43 -12.36 -5.11
CA ALA A 213 4.85 -12.53 -6.43
C ALA A 213 5.21 -11.30 -7.30
N SER A 214 5.25 -11.51 -8.61
CA SER A 214 5.36 -10.43 -9.59
C SER A 214 4.40 -10.67 -10.75
N CYS A 215 4.06 -9.59 -11.46
CA CYS A 215 3.33 -9.69 -12.72
C CYS A 215 3.98 -8.83 -13.80
N SER A 216 3.66 -9.14 -15.06
CA SER A 216 4.38 -8.58 -16.20
C SER A 216 3.50 -8.33 -17.42
N VAL A 217 3.99 -7.45 -18.30
CA VAL A 217 3.55 -7.26 -19.69
C VAL A 217 3.50 -8.57 -20.48
N ASP A 218 4.30 -9.58 -20.14
CA ASP A 218 4.24 -10.90 -20.79
C ASP A 218 2.93 -11.69 -20.51
N GLY A 219 2.04 -11.13 -19.69
CA GLY A 219 0.75 -11.69 -19.30
C GLY A 219 0.84 -12.79 -18.23
N THR A 220 2.02 -12.99 -17.64
CA THR A 220 2.27 -14.00 -16.62
C THR A 220 2.36 -13.40 -15.22
N ILE A 221 2.16 -14.29 -14.25
CA ILE A 221 2.46 -14.06 -12.85
C ILE A 221 3.52 -15.08 -12.43
N ALA A 222 4.56 -14.62 -11.76
CA ALA A 222 5.61 -15.46 -11.23
C ALA A 222 5.62 -15.41 -9.69
N ILE A 223 5.86 -16.55 -9.07
CA ILE A 223 6.06 -16.71 -7.63
C ILE A 223 7.54 -16.99 -7.40
N TRP A 224 8.11 -16.28 -6.44
CA TRP A 224 9.54 -16.31 -6.15
C TRP A 224 9.75 -16.70 -4.70
N ASP A 225 10.80 -17.47 -4.45
CA ASP A 225 11.31 -17.71 -3.11
C ASP A 225 12.78 -17.31 -3.09
N VAL A 226 13.14 -16.34 -2.26
CA VAL A 226 14.52 -15.81 -2.21
C VAL A 226 15.55 -16.85 -1.78
N ARG A 227 15.11 -18.00 -1.25
CA ARG A 227 15.95 -19.13 -0.84
C ARG A 227 16.27 -20.07 -2.01
N LEU A 228 15.49 -20.05 -3.09
CA LEU A 228 15.57 -21.00 -4.20
C LEU A 228 16.38 -20.46 -5.39
N GLY A 229 17.27 -19.48 -5.15
CA GLY A 229 18.09 -18.85 -6.18
C GLY A 229 17.40 -17.65 -6.84
N LYS A 230 17.78 -17.35 -8.09
CA LYS A 230 17.36 -16.14 -8.83
C LYS A 230 16.36 -16.42 -9.95
N SER A 231 15.64 -17.53 -9.87
CA SER A 231 14.62 -17.95 -10.84
C SER A 231 13.26 -18.09 -10.16
N ALA A 232 12.19 -18.01 -10.96
CA ALA A 232 10.84 -18.20 -10.44
C ALA A 232 10.65 -19.63 -9.91
N ALA A 233 10.06 -19.75 -8.73
CA ALA A 233 9.70 -21.04 -8.14
C ALA A 233 8.47 -21.64 -8.85
N ALA A 234 7.56 -20.79 -9.31
CA ALA A 234 6.45 -21.14 -10.19
C ALA A 234 6.10 -19.95 -11.08
N SER A 235 5.56 -20.21 -12.27
CA SER A 235 5.03 -19.17 -13.15
C SER A 235 3.83 -19.70 -13.91
N PHE A 236 2.83 -18.84 -14.16
CA PHE A 236 1.66 -19.20 -14.92
C PHE A 236 1.13 -18.04 -15.75
N LYS A 237 0.56 -18.35 -16.92
CA LYS A 237 -0.16 -17.39 -17.75
C LYS A 237 -1.46 -17.01 -17.03
N ALA A 238 -1.59 -15.74 -16.65
CA ALA A 238 -2.77 -15.22 -15.98
C ALA A 238 -3.76 -14.61 -16.98
N HIS A 239 -3.23 -13.89 -17.96
CA HIS A 239 -3.99 -13.11 -18.95
C HIS A 239 -3.32 -13.16 -20.33
N ASN A 240 -4.09 -12.86 -21.38
CA ASN A 240 -3.56 -12.79 -22.75
C ASN A 240 -2.98 -11.41 -23.10
N ALA A 241 -3.22 -10.41 -22.26
CA ALA A 241 -2.61 -9.08 -22.31
C ALA A 241 -1.78 -8.81 -21.04
N ASP A 242 -1.24 -7.60 -20.94
CA ASP A 242 -0.39 -7.12 -19.86
C ASP A 242 -1.07 -7.28 -18.49
N VAL A 243 -0.32 -7.78 -17.50
CA VAL A 243 -0.79 -7.81 -16.12
C VAL A 243 -0.15 -6.65 -15.36
N ASN A 244 -0.96 -5.66 -14.98
CA ASN A 244 -0.47 -4.40 -14.42
C ASN A 244 -0.44 -4.38 -12.88
N VAL A 245 -1.18 -5.27 -12.25
CA VAL A 245 -1.39 -5.26 -10.80
C VAL A 245 -1.72 -6.65 -10.28
N ILE A 246 -1.20 -6.95 -9.10
CA ILE A 246 -1.55 -8.14 -8.33
C ILE A 246 -1.91 -7.77 -6.88
N SER A 247 -2.67 -8.65 -6.22
CA SER A 247 -3.05 -8.45 -4.82
C SER A 247 -3.22 -9.77 -4.10
N TRP A 248 -2.43 -9.97 -3.04
CA TRP A 248 -2.61 -11.11 -2.15
C TRP A 248 -3.87 -10.96 -1.31
N ASN A 249 -4.65 -12.03 -1.23
CA ASN A 249 -5.73 -12.11 -0.27
C ASN A 249 -5.14 -12.23 1.16
N ARG A 250 -5.56 -11.32 2.04
CA ARG A 250 -5.05 -11.22 3.41
C ARG A 250 -5.71 -12.20 4.39
N LEU A 251 -6.79 -12.87 3.98
CA LEU A 251 -7.51 -13.86 4.76
C LEU A 251 -7.20 -15.29 4.27
N ALA A 252 -7.15 -15.48 2.94
CA ALA A 252 -6.78 -16.73 2.31
C ALA A 252 -5.43 -16.57 1.61
N SER A 253 -4.33 -16.82 2.32
CA SER A 253 -2.97 -16.54 1.83
C SER A 253 -2.58 -17.27 0.56
N CYS A 254 -3.27 -18.34 0.16
CA CYS A 254 -3.04 -19.02 -1.12
C CYS A 254 -3.71 -18.33 -2.32
N MET A 255 -4.50 -17.27 -2.11
CA MET A 255 -5.27 -16.63 -3.18
C MET A 255 -4.63 -15.32 -3.64
N LEU A 256 -4.48 -15.19 -4.96
CA LEU A 256 -3.95 -14.00 -5.61
C LEU A 256 -4.96 -13.47 -6.63
N ALA A 257 -5.21 -12.16 -6.58
CA ALA A 257 -5.97 -11.45 -7.60
C ALA A 257 -5.02 -10.75 -8.57
N SER A 258 -5.43 -10.57 -9.82
CA SER A 258 -4.67 -9.80 -10.81
C SER A 258 -5.59 -9.06 -11.78
N GLY A 259 -5.14 -7.90 -12.28
CA GLY A 259 -5.86 -7.09 -13.27
C GLY A 259 -5.04 -6.86 -14.53
N SER A 260 -5.71 -6.83 -15.68
CA SER A 260 -5.08 -6.75 -17.00
C SER A 260 -5.59 -5.59 -17.85
N ASP A 261 -4.78 -5.17 -18.82
CA ASP A 261 -5.14 -4.17 -19.84
C ASP A 261 -6.30 -4.60 -20.75
N ASP A 262 -6.60 -5.90 -20.82
CA ASP A 262 -7.79 -6.39 -21.54
C ASP A 262 -9.12 -6.09 -20.82
N GLY A 263 -9.06 -5.40 -19.67
CA GLY A 263 -10.22 -5.03 -18.86
C GLY A 263 -10.72 -6.15 -17.96
N THR A 264 -10.05 -7.30 -17.93
CA THR A 264 -10.41 -8.43 -17.08
C THR A 264 -9.58 -8.46 -15.79
N PHE A 265 -10.10 -9.21 -14.81
CA PHE A 265 -9.35 -9.60 -13.63
C PHE A 265 -9.47 -11.10 -13.41
N SER A 266 -8.48 -11.69 -12.78
CA SER A 266 -8.48 -13.12 -12.44
C SER A 266 -8.16 -13.35 -10.97
N ILE A 267 -8.70 -14.44 -10.43
CA ILE A 267 -8.40 -14.92 -9.08
C ILE A 267 -7.78 -16.31 -9.22
N ARG A 268 -6.65 -16.55 -8.54
CA ARG A 268 -5.93 -17.82 -8.61
C ARG A 268 -5.62 -18.35 -7.22
N ASP A 269 -5.87 -19.65 -7.04
CA ASP A 269 -5.36 -20.42 -5.90
C ASP A 269 -3.99 -21.00 -6.24
N LEU A 270 -2.96 -20.58 -5.51
CA LEU A 270 -1.58 -20.97 -5.73
C LEU A 270 -1.33 -22.47 -5.48
N ARG A 271 -2.18 -23.14 -4.71
CA ARG A 271 -2.08 -24.59 -4.44
C ARG A 271 -2.46 -25.45 -5.64
N LEU A 272 -3.17 -24.86 -6.59
CA LEU A 272 -3.66 -25.54 -7.80
C LEU A 272 -2.77 -25.27 -9.01
N LEU A 273 -1.65 -24.58 -8.83
CA LEU A 273 -0.66 -24.41 -9.88
C LEU A 273 -0.03 -25.77 -10.19
N LYS A 274 -0.07 -26.15 -11.46
CA LYS A 274 0.69 -27.31 -11.93
C LYS A 274 2.14 -26.86 -12.10
N THR A 275 3.02 -27.41 -11.28
CA THR A 275 4.48 -27.32 -11.41
C THR A 275 4.97 -28.13 -12.59
#